data_AF-A0A3A4K4N4-F1
#
_entry.id   AF-A0A3A4K4N4-F1
#
_cell.length_a   1.000
_cell.length_b   1.000
_cell.length_c   1.000
_cell.angle_alpha   90.00
_cell.angle_beta   90.00
_cell.angle_gamma   90.00
#
_symmetry.space_group_name_H-M   'P 1'
#
loop_
_entity.id
_entity.type
_entity.pdbx_description
1 polymer ?
#
loop_
_entity_poly.entity_id
_entity_poly.type
_entity_poly.pdbx_seq_one_letter_code
_entity_poly.pdbx_strand_id
1 'polypeptide(L)' 'MQPHHPPPPSDAASRAAPQGQPNRPWEVYTVRDKGERAFWTKIGAAFKNADGSFRVLLDALPVNGSLTILPPKE' A
#
# COMPACT_ATOMS: atom_id res chain seq x y z
N MET A 1 45.06 -22.56 17.75
CA MET A 1 43.66 -22.97 17.97
C MET A 1 42.84 -21.71 18.21
N GLN A 2 41.89 -21.37 17.34
CA GLN A 2 40.94 -20.27 17.59
C GLN A 2 39.57 -20.89 17.89
N PRO A 3 38.81 -20.41 18.89
CA PRO A 3 37.46 -20.91 19.13
C PRO A 3 36.51 -20.38 18.06
N HIS A 4 35.79 -21.29 17.41
CA HIS A 4 34.70 -20.97 16.51
C HIS A 4 33.51 -20.49 17.35
N HIS A 5 33.10 -19.23 17.19
CA HIS A 5 31.80 -18.78 17.68
C HIS A 5 30.71 -19.25 16.70
N PRO A 6 29.60 -19.85 17.16
CA PRO A 6 28.44 -20.04 16.30
C PRO A 6 27.83 -18.68 15.94
N PRO A 7 27.28 -18.50 14.72
CA PRO A 7 26.48 -17.32 14.41
C PRO A 7 25.22 -17.28 15.29
N PRO A 8 24.67 -16.09 15.61
CA PRO A 8 23.45 -15.97 16.40
C PRO A 8 22.27 -16.64 15.69
N PRO A 9 21.29 -17.20 16.42
CA PRO A 9 20.09 -17.77 15.82
C PRO A 9 19.32 -16.70 15.06
N SER A 10 19.11 -16.94 13.77
CA SER A 10 18.32 -16.12 12.84
C SER A 10 16.83 -16.34 13.07
N ASP A 11 16.34 -16.06 14.28
CA ASP A 11 14.92 -16.16 14.63
C ASP A 11 14.47 -14.93 15.42
N ALA A 12 14.30 -13.81 14.72
CA ALA A 12 13.51 -12.69 15.21
C ALA A 12 12.58 -12.21 14.09
N ALA A 13 11.53 -13.01 13.90
CA ALA A 13 10.23 -12.63 13.36
C ALA A 13 10.19 -12.12 11.92
N SER A 14 10.40 -13.04 10.98
CA SER A 14 9.60 -13.04 9.75
C SER A 14 8.12 -13.05 10.12
N ARG A 15 7.47 -11.89 10.14
CA ARG A 15 6.00 -11.84 10.04
C ARG A 15 5.65 -12.30 8.63
N ALA A 16 5.46 -13.60 8.48
CA ALA A 16 4.87 -14.17 7.28
C ALA A 16 3.55 -13.43 7.01
N ALA A 17 3.49 -12.70 5.90
CA ALA A 17 2.23 -12.20 5.39
C ALA A 17 1.31 -13.42 5.17
N PRO A 18 0.03 -13.36 5.57
CA PRO A 18 -0.86 -14.47 5.31
C PRO A 18 -0.94 -14.72 3.81
N GLN A 19 -0.72 -15.97 3.40
CA GLN A 19 -0.98 -16.47 2.05
C GLN A 19 -2.51 -16.50 1.82
N GLY A 20 -3.13 -15.33 1.73
CA GLY A 20 -4.41 -15.14 1.07
C GLY A 20 -4.16 -14.81 -0.40
N GLN A 21 -5.13 -15.11 -1.27
CA GLN A 21 -5.14 -14.69 -2.68
C GLN A 21 -4.51 -13.30 -2.85
N PRO A 22 -3.71 -13.04 -3.92
CA PRO A 22 -3.11 -11.73 -4.13
C PRO A 22 -4.24 -10.71 -4.17
N ASN A 23 -4.45 -10.03 -3.04
CA ASN A 23 -5.56 -9.11 -2.90
C ASN A 23 -5.25 -8.00 -3.90
N ARG A 24 -6.04 -7.90 -4.97
CA ARG A 24 -5.81 -6.90 -6.01
C ARG A 24 -5.71 -5.55 -5.29
N PRO A 25 -4.70 -4.72 -5.59
CA PRO A 25 -4.56 -3.44 -4.92
C PRO A 25 -5.77 -2.56 -5.22
N TRP A 26 -6.19 -1.81 -4.20
CA TRP A 26 -7.18 -0.74 -4.36
C TRP A 26 -6.54 0.38 -5.18
N GLU A 27 -7.32 1.09 -5.98
CA GLU A 27 -6.81 2.18 -6.80
C GLU A 27 -6.90 3.50 -6.05
N VAL A 28 -5.85 4.32 -6.16
CA VAL A 28 -5.79 5.64 -5.51
C VAL A 28 -5.85 6.72 -6.57
N TYR A 29 -6.77 7.65 -6.42
CA TYR A 29 -6.99 8.77 -7.32
C TYR A 29 -6.84 10.09 -6.57
N THR A 30 -6.29 11.10 -7.26
CA THR A 30 -6.62 12.49 -6.95
C THR A 30 -7.81 12.90 -7.79
N VAL A 31 -8.79 13.52 -7.16
CA VAL A 31 -10.01 14.03 -7.78
C VAL A 31 -9.99 15.54 -7.63
N ARG A 32 -10.04 16.24 -8.76
CA ARG A 32 -10.05 17.70 -8.81
C ARG A 32 -11.32 18.17 -9.49
N ASP A 33 -12.09 19.00 -8.79
CA ASP A 33 -13.28 19.62 -9.34
C ASP A 33 -12.91 20.90 -10.08
N LYS A 34 -13.48 21.08 -11.28
CA LYS A 34 -13.35 22.30 -12.07
C LYS A 34 -14.71 22.62 -12.69
N GLY A 35 -15.49 23.43 -11.99
CA GLY A 35 -16.87 23.74 -12.35
C GLY A 35 -17.74 22.48 -12.26
N GLU A 36 -18.42 22.15 -13.34
CA GLU A 36 -19.34 20.99 -13.42
C GLU A 36 -18.64 19.65 -13.68
N ARG A 37 -17.30 19.63 -13.77
CA ARG A 37 -16.53 18.43 -14.15
C ARG A 37 -15.52 18.06 -13.08
N ALA A 38 -15.49 16.76 -12.76
CA ALA A 38 -14.46 16.15 -11.93
C ALA A 38 -13.38 15.49 -12.79
N PHE A 39 -12.11 15.77 -12.50
CA PHE A 39 -10.95 15.17 -13.15
C PHE A 39 -10.33 14.13 -12.22
N TRP A 40 -10.41 12.87 -12.63
CA TRP A 40 -9.87 11.73 -11.90
C TRP A 40 -8.52 11.36 -12.48
N THR A 41 -7.46 11.45 -11.68
CA THR A 41 -6.11 11.04 -12.07
C THR A 41 -5.63 9.95 -11.13
N LYS A 42 -5.33 8.76 -11.66
CA LYS A 42 -4.77 7.67 -10.86
C LYS A 42 -3.35 8.06 -10.43
N ILE A 43 -3.05 7.94 -9.14
CA ILE A 43 -1.78 8.35 -8.55
C ILE A 43 -1.17 7.28 -7.65
N GLY A 44 -1.73 6.06 -7.65
CA GLY A 44 -1.11 4.94 -6.96
C GLY A 44 -2.07 3.81 -6.60
N ALA A 45 -1.71 3.12 -5.52
CA ALA A 45 -2.36 1.91 -5.05
C ALA A 45 -2.49 1.90 -3.52
N ALA A 46 -3.53 1.26 -2.99
CA ALA A 46 -3.71 1.07 -1.56
C ALA A 46 -3.91 -0.40 -1.20
N PHE A 47 -3.43 -0.75 -0.01
CA PHE A 47 -3.50 -2.09 0.56
C PHE A 47 -4.13 -2.00 1.94
N LYS A 48 -5.21 -2.75 2.14
CA LYS A 48 -5.91 -2.81 3.43
C LYS A 48 -5.14 -3.72 4.38
N ASN A 49 -4.80 -3.21 5.56
CA ASN A 49 -4.18 -3.96 6.64
C ASN A 49 -5.23 -4.73 7.45
N ALA A 50 -4.77 -5.66 8.30
CA ALA A 50 -5.64 -6.48 9.15
C ALA A 50 -6.49 -5.65 10.14
N ASP A 51 -5.98 -4.50 10.59
CA ASP A 51 -6.67 -3.57 11.49
C ASP A 51 -7.67 -2.64 10.77
N GLY A 52 -7.83 -2.79 9.45
CA GLY A 52 -8.70 -1.97 8.62
C GLY A 52 -8.08 -0.67 8.13
N SER A 53 -6.86 -0.32 8.56
CA SER A 53 -6.13 0.82 8.01
C SER A 53 -5.68 0.57 6.57
N PHE A 54 -5.36 1.64 5.84
CA PHE A 54 -4.80 1.55 4.50
C PHE A 54 -3.36 2.02 4.48
N ARG A 55 -2.49 1.21 3.87
CA ARG A 55 -1.19 1.68 3.38
C ARG A 55 -1.36 2.14 1.94
N VAL A 56 -0.95 3.37 1.65
CA VAL A 56 -1.02 3.96 0.31
C VAL A 56 0.38 4.11 -0.26
N LEU A 57 0.58 3.62 -1.48
CA LEU A 57 1.77 3.88 -2.28
C LEU A 57 1.41 4.93 -3.33
N LEU A 58 2.16 6.03 -3.36
CA LEU A 58 1.91 7.16 -4.26
C LEU A 58 3.00 7.25 -5.32
N ASP A 59 2.59 7.32 -6.58
CA ASP A 59 3.46 7.60 -7.73
C ASP A 59 3.61 9.12 -7.97
N ALA A 60 2.70 9.93 -7.41
CA ALA A 60 2.71 11.38 -7.50
C ALA A 60 2.18 12.04 -6.22
N LEU A 61 2.66 13.25 -5.93
CA LEU A 61 2.19 14.09 -4.82
C LEU A 61 1.05 15.00 -5.29
N PRO A 62 -0.19 14.82 -4.81
CA PRO A 62 -1.28 15.73 -5.11
C PRO A 62 -1.05 17.07 -4.42
N VAL A 63 -1.24 18.17 -5.16
CA VAL A 63 -1.08 19.54 -4.64
C VAL A 63 -2.42 20.22 -4.30
N ASN A 64 -3.54 19.63 -4.74
CA ASN A 64 -4.90 20.10 -4.48
C ASN A 64 -5.92 18.97 -4.73
N GLY A 65 -7.21 19.27 -4.52
CA GLY A 65 -8.30 18.31 -4.66
C GLY A 65 -8.40 17.33 -3.50
N SER A 66 -9.03 16.19 -3.75
CA SER A 66 -9.27 15.14 -2.76
C SER A 66 -8.57 13.83 -3.17
N LEU A 67 -8.16 13.04 -2.19
CA LEU A 67 -7.64 11.69 -2.41
C LEU A 67 -8.78 10.68 -2.21
N THR A 68 -8.97 9.78 -3.17
CA THR A 68 -10.02 8.76 -3.11
C THR A 68 -9.40 7.39 -3.35
N ILE A 69 -9.76 6.43 -2.49
CA ILE A 69 -9.34 5.03 -2.58
C ILE A 69 -10.56 4.21 -3.03
N LEU A 70 -10.43 3.51 -4.15
CA LEU A 70 -11.50 2.69 -4.73
C LEU A 70 -11.15 1.20 -4.66
N PRO A 71 -12.13 0.33 -4.37
CA PRO A 71 -11.89 -1.11 -4.37
C PRO A 71 -11.47 -1.60 -5.77
N PRO A 72 -10.80 -2.76 -5.85
CA PRO A 72 -10.47 -3.37 -7.13
C PRO A 72 -11.73 -3.62 -7.95
N LYS A 73 -11.66 -3.38 -9.26
CA LYS A 73 -12.72 -3.78 -10.18
C LYS A 73 -12.74 -5.31 -10.30
N GLU A 74 -13.95 -5.88 -10.39
CA GLU A 74 -14.20 -7.32 -10.57
C GLU A 74 -13.54 -7.84 -11.86
#